data_AF-A0A496WNE7-F1
#
_entry.id   AF-A0A496WNE7-F1
#
_cell.length_a   1.000
_cell.length_b   1.000
_cell.length_c   1.000
_cell.angle_alpha   90.00
_cell.angle_beta   90.00
_cell.angle_gamma   90.00
#
_symmetry.space_group_name_H-M   'P 1'
#
loop_
_entity.id
_entity.type
_entity.pdbx_description
1 polymer ?
#
loop_
_entity_poly.entity_id
_entity_poly.type
_entity_poly.pdbx_seq_one_letter_code
_entity_poly.pdbx_strand_id
1 'polypeptide(L)'
;MEKVGTAFLLQALGDYVYASKESVSPDVISVVSIILHHTNRDKQSCFMSAERLMKLLSITRMRVFRAIKEADSLGLVIKRRQGRGKPNVYEPGRSLMEYASKYARLYKTGGKYDF
;
A
#
# COMPACT_ATOMS: atom_id res chain seq x y z
N MET A 1 -17.72 -4.97 0.93
CA MET A 1 -16.66 -4.16 0.29
C MET A 1 -16.24 -4.87 -0.97
N GLU A 2 -16.31 -4.20 -2.14
CA GLU A 2 -15.72 -4.73 -3.38
C GLU A 2 -14.21 -4.94 -3.16
N LYS A 3 -13.68 -6.11 -3.54
CA LYS A 3 -12.24 -6.40 -3.43
C LYS A 3 -11.49 -5.57 -4.47
N VAL A 4 -10.58 -4.69 -4.04
CA VAL A 4 -9.77 -3.89 -4.96
C VAL A 4 -8.56 -4.72 -5.39
N GLY A 5 -8.33 -4.80 -6.70
CA GLY A 5 -7.19 -5.50 -7.26
C GLY A 5 -5.87 -4.78 -6.99
N THR A 6 -4.78 -5.53 -6.82
CA THR A 6 -3.43 -5.00 -6.57
C THR A 6 -2.98 -3.97 -7.60
N ALA A 7 -3.31 -4.17 -8.88
CA ALA A 7 -2.97 -3.22 -9.96
C ALA A 7 -3.63 -1.85 -9.73
N PHE A 8 -4.89 -1.83 -9.29
CA PHE A 8 -5.60 -0.60 -8.96
C PHE A 8 -4.99 0.12 -7.75
N LEU A 9 -4.53 -0.63 -6.74
CA LEU A 9 -3.87 -0.04 -5.58
C LEU A 9 -2.51 0.57 -5.94
N LEU A 10 -1.74 -0.06 -6.83
CA LEU A 10 -0.46 0.49 -7.30
C LEU A 10 -0.67 1.76 -8.15
N GLN A 11 -1.69 1.77 -9.00
CA GLN A 11 -2.05 2.98 -9.76
C GLN A 11 -2.46 4.11 -8.80
N ALA A 12 -3.36 3.82 -7.84
CA ALA A 12 -3.79 4.78 -6.83
C ALA A 12 -2.62 5.35 -6.02
N LEU A 13 -1.58 4.56 -5.75
CA LEU A 13 -0.35 5.05 -5.10
C LEU A 13 0.39 6.06 -5.97
N GLY A 14 0.57 5.77 -7.27
CA GLY A 14 1.20 6.69 -8.21
C GLY A 14 0.46 8.03 -8.29
N ASP A 15 -0.87 7.98 -8.31
CA ASP A 15 -1.70 9.17 -8.40
C ASP A 15 -1.77 9.96 -7.10
N TYR A 16 -1.76 9.27 -5.96
CA TYR A 16 -1.56 9.91 -4.66
C TYR A 16 -0.25 10.68 -4.66
N VAL A 17 0.85 10.06 -5.10
CA VAL A 17 2.17 10.70 -5.14
C VAL A 17 2.17 11.90 -6.09
N TYR A 18 1.52 11.80 -7.25
CA TYR A 18 1.44 12.88 -8.23
C TYR A 18 0.56 14.05 -7.75
N ALA A 19 -0.60 13.75 -7.14
CA ALA A 19 -1.55 14.76 -6.69
C ALA A 19 -1.20 15.35 -5.31
N SER A 20 -0.41 14.63 -4.51
CA SER A 20 0.07 15.10 -3.22
C SER A 20 0.95 16.33 -3.41
N LYS A 21 0.61 17.40 -2.68
CA LYS A 21 1.48 18.58 -2.55
C LYS A 21 2.64 18.34 -1.57
N GLU A 22 2.60 17.22 -0.83
CA GLU A 22 3.65 16.79 0.08
C GLU A 22 4.63 15.86 -0.64
N SER A 23 5.93 16.04 -0.37
CA SER A 23 6.97 15.17 -0.92
C SER A 23 6.93 13.80 -0.24
N VAL A 24 6.42 12.79 -0.96
CA VAL A 24 6.49 11.39 -0.52
C VAL A 24 7.90 10.86 -0.78
N SER A 25 8.57 10.32 0.25
CA SER A 25 9.93 9.81 0.07
C SER A 25 9.98 8.56 -0.85
N PRO A 26 11.06 8.36 -1.63
CA PRO A 26 11.22 7.17 -2.48
C PRO A 26 11.13 5.84 -1.70
N ASP A 27 11.57 5.85 -0.43
CA ASP A 27 11.49 4.68 0.45
C ASP A 27 10.04 4.33 0.79
N VAL A 28 9.17 5.33 1.03
CA VAL A 28 7.74 5.12 1.24
C VAL A 28 7.11 4.50 0.00
N ILE A 29 7.36 5.08 -1.17
CA ILE A 29 6.80 4.58 -2.43
C ILE A 29 7.21 3.11 -2.63
N SER A 30 8.49 2.80 -2.42
CA SER A 30 9.03 1.45 -2.60
C SER A 30 8.45 0.45 -1.59
N VAL A 31 8.39 0.81 -0.31
CA VAL A 31 7.82 -0.04 0.75
C VAL A 31 6.34 -0.30 0.51
N VAL A 32 5.56 0.74 0.23
CA VAL A 32 4.12 0.61 -0.01
C VAL A 32 3.89 -0.24 -1.27
N SER A 33 4.65 -0.01 -2.35
CA SER A 33 4.54 -0.81 -3.58
C SER A 33 4.76 -2.31 -3.32
N ILE A 34 5.79 -2.67 -2.55
CA ILE A 34 6.05 -4.07 -2.19
C ILE A 34 4.94 -4.65 -1.32
N ILE A 35 4.45 -3.89 -0.34
CA ILE A 35 3.31 -4.30 0.51
C ILE A 35 2.10 -4.59 -0.36
N LEU A 36 1.71 -3.65 -1.24
CA LEU A 36 0.54 -3.78 -2.11
C LEU A 36 0.69 -4.96 -3.07
N HIS A 37 1.87 -5.12 -3.68
CA HIS A 37 2.17 -6.22 -4.58
C HIS A 37 1.98 -7.59 -3.91
N HIS A 38 2.29 -7.69 -2.61
CA HIS A 38 2.15 -8.91 -1.81
C HIS A 38 0.88 -8.96 -0.95
N THR A 39 -0.06 -8.02 -1.14
CA THR A 39 -1.35 -8.05 -0.46
C THR A 39 -2.15 -9.25 -0.96
N ASN A 40 -2.57 -10.11 -0.03
CA ASN A 40 -3.47 -11.21 -0.36
C ASN A 40 -4.85 -10.63 -0.77
N ARG A 41 -5.32 -10.96 -1.97
CA ARG A 41 -6.56 -10.39 -2.53
C ARG A 41 -7.81 -10.72 -1.71
N ASP A 42 -7.85 -11.90 -1.09
CA ASP A 42 -9.01 -12.34 -0.32
C ASP A 42 -9.07 -11.69 1.05
N LYS A 43 -7.91 -11.59 1.71
CA LYS A 43 -7.77 -11.01 3.05
C LYS A 43 -7.54 -9.50 3.04
N GLN A 44 -7.28 -8.91 1.87
CA GLN A 44 -6.88 -7.51 1.71
C GLN A 44 -5.76 -7.10 2.67
N SER A 45 -4.86 -8.05 2.95
CA SER A 45 -3.84 -7.96 3.98
C SER A 45 -2.52 -8.54 3.49
N CYS A 46 -1.41 -7.91 3.87
CA CYS A 46 -0.05 -8.38 3.63
C CYS A 46 0.62 -8.77 4.96
N PHE A 47 1.15 -9.99 5.03
CA PHE A 47 1.83 -10.53 6.21
C PHE A 47 3.34 -10.54 5.95
N MET A 48 3.97 -9.37 6.01
CA MET A 48 5.40 -9.25 5.70
C MET A 48 6.21 -8.83 6.92
N SER A 49 7.33 -9.50 7.15
CA SER A 49 8.29 -9.08 8.18
C SER A 49 9.12 -7.89 7.69
N ALA A 50 9.68 -7.11 8.63
CA ALA A 50 10.59 -6.02 8.28
C ALA A 50 11.85 -6.56 7.57
N GLU A 51 12.33 -7.74 7.99
CA GLU A 51 13.47 -8.44 7.40
C GLU A 51 13.21 -8.81 5.93
N ARG A 52 12.00 -9.23 5.58
CA ARG A 52 11.64 -9.52 4.19
C ARG A 52 11.58 -8.25 3.34
N LEU A 53 11.06 -7.15 3.88
CA LEU A 53 11.08 -5.85 3.20
C LEU A 53 12.52 -5.37 2.95
N MET A 54 13.40 -5.49 3.96
CA MET A 54 14.82 -5.17 3.81
C MET A 54 15.47 -5.97 2.68
N LYS A 55 15.19 -7.28 2.61
CA LYS A 55 15.77 -8.15 1.57
C LYS A 55 15.26 -7.81 0.17
N LEU A 56 13.98 -7.49 0.02
CA LEU A 56 13.38 -7.15 -1.28
C LEU A 56 13.82 -5.78 -1.79
N LEU A 57 14.04 -4.83 -0.88
CA LEU A 57 14.35 -3.44 -1.22
C LEU A 57 15.83 -3.09 -1.09
N SER A 58 16.66 -3.98 -0.53
CA SER A 58 18.07 -3.73 -0.23
C SER A 58 18.29 -2.46 0.59
N ILE A 59 17.39 -2.16 1.53
CA ILE A 59 17.48 -1.00 2.45
C ILE A 59 17.61 -1.45 3.91
N THR A 60 18.12 -0.55 4.75
CA THR A 60 18.32 -0.84 6.17
C THR A 60 17.00 -0.99 6.93
N ARG A 61 17.03 -1.71 8.06
CA ARG A 61 15.89 -1.84 8.97
C ARG A 61 15.32 -0.49 9.40
N MET A 62 16.19 0.49 9.64
CA MET A 62 15.81 1.84 10.03
C MET A 62 15.03 2.55 8.92
N ARG A 63 15.49 2.43 7.66
CA ARG A 63 14.78 2.99 6.50
C ARG A 63 13.42 2.34 6.31
N VAL A 64 13.33 1.01 6.42
CA VAL A 64 12.04 0.30 6.40
C VAL A 64 11.09 0.82 7.47
N PHE A 65 11.53 0.94 8.73
CA PHE A 65 10.64 1.40 9.80
C PHE A 65 10.23 2.86 9.64
N ARG A 66 11.13 3.73 9.18
CA ARG A 66 10.82 5.12 8.88
C ARG A 66 9.77 5.21 7.79
N ALA A 67 9.99 4.51 6.67
CA ALA A 67 9.06 4.46 5.55
C ALA A 67 7.69 3.89 5.94
N ILE A 68 7.64 2.81 6.73
CA ILE A 68 6.35 2.28 7.22
C ILE A 68 5.63 3.30 8.09
N LYS A 69 6.35 3.99 8.99
CA LYS A 69 5.75 5.00 9.88
C LYS A 69 5.21 6.19 9.09
N GLU A 70 5.97 6.65 8.11
CA GLU A 70 5.57 7.74 7.21
C GLU A 70 4.35 7.32 6.37
N ALA A 71 4.38 6.13 5.78
CA ALA A 71 3.26 5.57 5.02
C ALA A 71 1.97 5.41 5.86
N ASP A 72 2.10 5.03 7.13
CA ASP A 72 1.00 4.94 8.10
C ASP A 72 0.44 6.34 8.42
N SER A 73 1.31 7.35 8.62
CA SER A 73 0.87 8.73 8.85
C SER A 73 0.21 9.38 7.64
N LEU A 74 0.61 9.00 6.41
CA LEU A 74 -0.01 9.44 5.17
C LEU A 74 -1.32 8.69 4.85
N GLY A 75 -1.66 7.68 5.64
CA GLY A 75 -2.84 6.83 5.41
C GLY A 75 -2.73 5.98 4.15
N LEU A 76 -1.50 5.64 3.72
CA LEU A 76 -1.23 4.78 2.57
C LEU A 76 -1.29 3.31 2.92
N VAL A 77 -0.87 2.96 4.14
CA VAL A 77 -1.00 1.61 4.71
C VAL A 77 -1.44 1.71 6.16
N ILE A 78 -2.13 0.70 6.66
CA ILE A 78 -2.44 0.54 8.08
C ILE A 78 -1.57 -0.58 8.62
N LYS A 79 -0.78 -0.29 9.65
CA LYS A 79 0.05 -1.29 10.32
C LYS A 79 -0.65 -1.85 11.57
N ARG A 80 -0.89 -3.17 11.60
CA ARG A 80 -1.38 -3.88 12.79
C ARG A 80 -0.32 -4.84 13.35
N ARG A 81 -0.05 -4.74 14.66
CA ARG A 81 0.82 -5.69 15.36
C ARG A 81 0.03 -6.94 15.74
N GLN A 82 0.60 -8.12 15.49
CA GLN A 82 -0.03 -9.41 15.83
C GLN A 82 0.45 -10.03 17.15
N GLY A 83 1.27 -9.32 17.92
CA GLY A 83 1.92 -9.85 19.13
C GLY A 83 3.40 -10.21 18.90
N ARG A 84 4.05 -10.73 19.95
CA ARG A 84 5.48 -11.08 19.89
C ARG A 84 5.72 -12.26 18.93
N GLY A 85 6.81 -12.19 18.17
CA GLY A 85 7.24 -13.26 17.26
C GLY A 85 6.43 -13.42 15.96
N LYS A 86 5.34 -12.65 15.78
CA LYS A 86 4.54 -12.67 14.55
C LYS A 86 4.87 -11.45 13.66
N PRO A 87 4.90 -11.60 12.32
CA PRO A 87 4.98 -10.47 11.42
C PRO A 87 3.86 -9.46 11.65
N ASN A 88 4.10 -8.20 11.32
CA ASN A 88 3.01 -7.23 11.27
C ASN A 88 2.09 -7.55 10.10
N VAL A 89 0.84 -7.14 10.22
CA VAL A 89 -0.11 -7.09 9.10
C VAL A 89 -0.14 -5.67 8.56
N TYR A 90 -0.12 -5.56 7.24
CA TYR A 90 -0.33 -4.32 6.54
C TYR A 90 -1.60 -4.41 5.69
N GLU A 91 -2.45 -3.40 5.78
CA GLU A 91 -3.66 -3.26 4.97
C GLU A 91 -3.54 -1.96 4.15
N PRO A 92 -4.17 -1.86 2.97
CA PRO A 92 -4.29 -0.57 2.27
C PRO A 92 -4.95 0.48 3.18
N GLY A 93 -4.32 1.65 3.30
CA GLY A 93 -4.84 2.72 4.14
C GLY A 93 -5.97 3.51 3.48
N ARG A 94 -6.65 4.33 4.29
CA ARG A 94 -7.85 5.07 3.86
C ARG A 94 -7.57 6.00 2.68
N SER A 95 -6.49 6.78 2.73
CA SER A 95 -6.12 7.70 1.65
C SER A 95 -5.95 6.95 0.33
N LEU A 96 -5.23 5.83 0.36
CA LEU A 96 -5.01 5.00 -0.82
C LEU A 96 -6.33 4.41 -1.36
N MET A 97 -7.21 3.95 -0.47
CA MET A 97 -8.51 3.40 -0.85
C MET A 97 -9.47 4.46 -1.41
N GLU A 98 -9.40 5.70 -0.93
CA GLU A 98 -10.17 6.83 -1.48
C GLU A 98 -9.74 7.14 -2.91
N TYR A 99 -8.42 7.18 -3.17
CA TYR A 99 -7.89 7.33 -4.53
C TYR A 99 -8.28 6.15 -5.43
N ALA A 100 -8.16 4.91 -4.96
CA ALA A 100 -8.59 3.72 -5.71
C ALA A 100 -10.10 3.71 -6.00
N SER A 101 -10.92 4.20 -5.07
CA SER A 101 -12.38 4.29 -5.22
C SER A 101 -12.80 5.38 -6.20
N LYS A 102 -12.08 6.51 -6.22
CA LYS A 102 -12.26 7.56 -7.24
C LYS A 102 -12.08 6.97 -8.64
N TYR A 103 -11.09 6.10 -8.81
CA TYR A 103 -10.89 5.37 -10.06
C TYR A 103 -12.02 4.41 -10.39
N ALA A 104 -12.43 3.56 -9.46
CA ALA A 104 -13.53 2.62 -9.70
C ALA A 104 -14.80 3.33 -10.18
N ARG A 105 -15.08 4.55 -9.68
CA ARG A 105 -16.21 5.38 -10.14
C ARG A 105 -16.00 5.97 -11.53
N LEU A 106 -14.82 6.57 -11.80
CA LEU A 106 -14.49 7.13 -13.12
C LEU A 106 -14.51 6.07 -14.23
N TYR A 107 -14.05 4.84 -13.92
CA TYR A 107 -14.02 3.74 -14.87
C TYR A 107 -15.36 3.00 -15.01
N LYS A 108 -16.20 2.91 -13.96
CA LYS A 108 -17.60 2.44 -14.08
C LYS A 108 -18.43 3.33 -15.01
N THR A 109 -18.07 4.60 -15.16
CA THR A 109 -18.72 5.53 -16.10
C THR A 109 -18.11 5.54 -17.50
N GLY A 110 -17.04 4.78 -17.79
CA GLY A 110 -16.21 5.03 -18.99
C GLY A 110 -15.53 3.87 -19.72
N GLY A 111 -15.67 2.60 -19.33
CA GLY A 111 -15.09 1.53 -20.17
C GLY A 111 -15.25 0.12 -19.61
N LYS A 112 -15.88 -0.75 -20.42
CA LYS A 112 -16.02 -2.19 -20.18
C LYS A 112 -14.65 -2.87 -20.08
N TYR A 113 -14.44 -3.62 -19.02
CA TYR A 113 -13.65 -4.85 -19.06
C TYR A 113 -14.42 -5.91 -18.28
N ASP A 114 -14.65 -7.04 -18.95
CA ASP A 114 -15.28 -8.23 -18.38
C ASP A 114 -14.35 -8.86 -17.34
N PHE A 115 -14.93 -9.20 -16.17
CA PHE A 115 -14.28 -9.94 -15.09
C PHE A 115 -14.40 -11.44 -15.30
#